data_AF-A0A2A6LJ66-F1
#
_entry.id   AF-A0A2A6LJ66-F1
#
_cell.length_a   1.000
_cell.length_b   1.000
_cell.length_c   1.000
_cell.angle_alpha   90.00
_cell.angle_beta   90.00
_cell.angle_gamma   90.00
#
_symmetry.space_group_name_H-M   'P 1'
#
loop_
_entity.id
_entity.type
_entity.pdbx_description
1 polymer ?
#
loop_
_entity_poly.entity_id
_entity_poly.type
_entity_poly.pdbx_seq_one_letter_code
_entity_poly.pdbx_strand_id
1 'polypeptide(L)'
;MSHPGLVAHLVGNLAALSGIVLLGGLGIDHVAGWLGYRPMAFCSLLHPVIAVAYGIGVLMSSVGVIVWVVTLGRSTSGLGLALGGVLLFALPLVLPRYLGVACLS
;
A
#
# COMPACT_ATOMS: atom_id res chain seq x y z
N MET A 1 3.54 -30.03 -1.77
CA MET A 1 4.00 -29.22 -2.92
C MET A 1 2.79 -28.44 -3.45
N SER A 2 2.98 -27.28 -4.11
CA SER A 2 1.94 -26.51 -4.85
C SER A 2 1.18 -25.35 -4.17
N HIS A 3 1.81 -24.33 -3.57
CA HIS A 3 1.05 -23.10 -3.18
C HIS A 3 1.72 -21.71 -3.32
N PRO A 4 2.98 -21.51 -3.76
CA PRO A 4 3.52 -20.15 -3.83
C PRO A 4 2.89 -19.31 -4.96
N GLY A 5 2.55 -19.93 -6.09
CA GLY A 5 1.94 -19.24 -7.22
C GLY A 5 0.51 -18.74 -6.95
N LEU A 6 -0.30 -19.53 -6.24
CA LEU A 6 -1.70 -19.18 -5.98
C LEU A 6 -1.83 -18.01 -5.00
N VAL A 7 -1.00 -17.99 -3.94
CA VAL A 7 -0.92 -16.86 -3.01
C VAL A 7 -0.43 -15.60 -3.71
N ALA A 8 0.61 -15.71 -4.56
CA ALA A 8 1.11 -14.57 -5.33
C ALA A 8 0.06 -14.00 -6.31
N HIS A 9 -0.69 -14.87 -6.98
CA HIS A 9 -1.80 -14.45 -7.86
C HIS A 9 -2.96 -13.82 -7.08
N LEU A 10 -3.31 -14.36 -5.91
CA LEU A 10 -4.37 -13.80 -5.08
C LEU A 10 -4.00 -12.40 -4.56
N VAL A 11 -2.78 -12.25 -4.05
CA VAL A 11 -2.24 -10.96 -3.57
C VAL A 11 -2.13 -9.97 -4.73
N GLY A 12 -1.66 -10.41 -5.90
CA GLY A 12 -1.60 -9.58 -7.10
C GLY A 12 -2.98 -9.11 -7.57
N ASN A 13 -3.98 -9.99 -7.58
CA ASN A 13 -5.36 -9.63 -7.93
C ASN A 13 -5.98 -8.67 -6.91
N LEU A 14 -5.74 -8.88 -5.61
CA LEU A 14 -6.20 -7.97 -4.56
C LEU A 14 -5.56 -6.58 -4.69
N ALA A 15 -4.26 -6.52 -5.01
CA ALA A 15 -3.55 -5.28 -5.27
C ALA A 15 -4.05 -4.58 -6.53
N ALA A 16 -4.35 -5.34 -7.58
CA ALA A 16 -4.95 -4.79 -8.81
C ALA A 16 -6.36 -4.26 -8.54
N LEU A 17 -7.18 -5.00 -7.80
CA LEU A 17 -8.55 -4.61 -7.46
C LEU A 17 -8.57 -3.34 -6.60
N SER A 18 -7.70 -3.26 -5.58
CA SER A 18 -7.57 -2.06 -4.76
C SER A 18 -7.09 -0.87 -5.59
N GLY A 19 -6.11 -1.08 -6.47
CA GLY A 19 -5.63 -0.06 -7.41
C GLY A 19 -6.73 0.48 -8.34
N ILE A 20 -7.56 -0.41 -8.90
CA ILE A 20 -8.70 -0.02 -9.75
C ILE A 20 -9.72 0.79 -8.96
N VAL A 21 -10.04 0.37 -7.73
CA VAL A 21 -10.98 1.07 -6.85
C VAL A 21 -10.46 2.48 -6.48
N LEU A 22 -9.16 2.60 -6.20
CA LEU A 22 -8.48 3.87 -5.94
C LEU A 22 -8.49 4.79 -7.17
N LEU A 23 -8.19 4.27 -8.36
CA LEU A 23 -8.25 5.01 -9.62
C LEU A 23 -9.68 5.47 -9.94
N GLY A 24 -10.68 4.62 -9.66
CA GLY A 24 -12.09 4.97 -9.78
C GLY A 24 -12.48 6.12 -8.86
N GLY A 25 -12.06 6.07 -7.59
CA GLY A 25 -12.26 7.16 -6.63
C GLY A 25 -11.57 8.46 -7.07
N LEU A 26 -10.36 8.36 -7.62
CA LEU A 26 -9.62 9.52 -8.16
C LEU A 26 -10.34 10.14 -9.36
N GLY A 27 -10.86 9.31 -10.27
CA GLY A 27 -11.64 9.76 -11.42
C GLY A 27 -12.92 10.47 -11.02
N ILE A 28 -13.64 9.92 -10.04
CA ILE A 28 -14.85 10.54 -9.48
C ILE A 28 -14.52 11.89 -8.84
N ASP A 29 -13.45 11.96 -8.05
CA ASP A 29 -13.03 13.21 -7.41
C ASP A 29 -12.51 14.24 -8.42
N HIS A 30 -11.90 13.80 -9.53
CA HIS A 30 -11.47 14.70 -10.60
C HIS A 30 -12.67 15.31 -11.35
N VAL A 31 -13.68 14.49 -11.65
CA VAL A 31 -14.95 14.95 -12.22
C VAL A 31 -15.68 15.86 -11.24
N ALA A 32 -15.79 15.48 -9.96
CA ALA A 32 -16.44 16.29 -8.94
C ALA A 32 -15.73 17.64 -8.72
N GLY A 33 -14.39 17.65 -8.78
CA GLY A 33 -13.59 18.87 -8.73
C GLY A 33 -13.84 19.79 -9.93
N TRP A 34 -14.08 19.22 -11.12
CA TRP A 34 -14.49 19.99 -12.29
C TRP A 34 -15.90 20.60 -12.14
N LEU A 35 -16.79 19.96 -11.37
CA LEU A 35 -18.11 20.47 -11.01
C LEU A 35 -18.11 21.40 -9.78
N GLY A 36 -16.95 21.70 -9.18
CA GLY A 36 -16.83 22.60 -8.02
C GLY A 36 -17.22 21.98 -6.67
N TYR A 37 -17.44 20.66 -6.61
CA TYR A 37 -17.68 19.93 -5.36
C TYR A 37 -16.35 19.57 -4.68
N ARG A 38 -16.36 19.51 -3.34
CA ARG A 38 -15.19 19.06 -2.57
C ARG A 38 -14.98 17.56 -2.76
N PRO A 39 -13.80 17.12 -3.25
CA PRO A 39 -13.48 15.71 -3.42
C PRO A 39 -13.33 15.02 -2.04
N MET A 40 -14.22 14.09 -1.73
CA MET A 40 -14.23 13.33 -0.47
C MET A 40 -14.21 11.81 -0.72
N ALA A 41 -14.46 11.37 -1.96
CA ALA A 41 -14.59 9.96 -2.28
C ALA A 41 -13.23 9.27 -2.18
N PHE A 42 -12.19 9.83 -2.81
CA PHE A 42 -10.84 9.29 -2.75
C PHE A 42 -10.32 9.21 -1.32
N CYS A 43 -10.54 10.25 -0.51
CA CYS A 43 -10.07 10.27 0.88
C CYS A 43 -10.73 9.21 1.76
N SER A 44 -12.04 8.96 1.57
CA SER A 44 -12.73 7.89 2.31
C SER A 44 -12.27 6.50 1.90
N LEU A 45 -11.97 6.28 0.61
CA LEU A 45 -11.48 5.01 0.10
C LEU A 45 -9.98 4.78 0.35
N LEU A 46 -9.20 5.85 0.52
CA LEU A 46 -7.77 5.78 0.82
C LEU A 46 -7.50 5.30 2.25
N HIS A 47 -8.36 5.68 3.21
CA HIS A 47 -8.20 5.32 4.62
C HIS A 47 -8.07 3.81 4.89
N PRO A 48 -8.98 2.94 4.39
CA PRO A 48 -8.83 1.49 4.59
C PRO A 48 -7.59 0.93 3.90
N VAL A 49 -7.18 1.48 2.76
CA VAL A 49 -5.96 1.04 2.06
C VAL A 49 -4.71 1.39 2.87
N ILE A 50 -4.64 2.58 3.45
CA ILE A 50 -3.54 2.99 4.34
C ILE A 50 -3.48 2.06 5.55
N ALA A 51 -4.62 1.75 6.19
CA ALA A 51 -4.66 0.87 7.36
C ALA A 51 -4.16 -0.55 7.04
N VAL A 52 -4.56 -1.10 5.89
CA VAL A 52 -4.12 -2.44 5.44
C VAL A 52 -2.64 -2.42 5.07
N ALA A 53 -2.18 -1.42 4.32
CA ALA A 53 -0.78 -1.26 3.95
C ALA A 53 0.12 -1.04 5.18
N TYR A 54 -0.37 -0.32 6.19
CA TYR A 54 0.30 -0.17 7.48
C TYR A 54 0.50 -1.52 8.17
N GLY A 55 -0.59 -2.28 8.35
CA GLY A 55 -0.54 -3.58 9.03
C GLY A 55 0.40 -4.56 8.34
N ILE A 56 0.31 -4.66 7.01
CA ILE A 56 1.15 -5.56 6.21
C ILE A 56 2.61 -5.07 6.19
N GLY A 57 2.83 -3.76 6.05
CA GLY A 57 4.16 -3.15 6.04
C GLY A 57 4.90 -3.38 7.36
N VAL A 58 4.26 -3.14 8.50
CA VAL A 58 4.83 -3.39 9.84
C VAL A 58 5.12 -4.87 10.04
N LEU A 59 4.22 -5.77 9.61
CA LEU A 59 4.43 -7.20 9.69
C LEU A 59 5.64 -7.65 8.84
N MET A 60 5.73 -7.20 7.59
CA MET A 60 6.86 -7.53 6.70
C MET A 60 8.17 -6.95 7.22
N SER A 61 8.16 -5.72 7.72
CA SER A 61 9.36 -5.10 8.27
C SER A 61 9.85 -5.80 9.53
N SER A 62 8.95 -6.12 10.47
CA SER A 62 9.31 -6.85 11.70
C SER A 62 9.84 -8.25 11.40
N VAL A 63 9.18 -9.02 10.52
CA VAL A 63 9.67 -10.34 10.09
C VAL A 63 11.01 -10.22 9.38
N GLY A 64 11.18 -9.25 8.49
CA GLY A 64 12.43 -9.00 7.78
C GLY A 64 13.60 -8.69 8.73
N VAL A 65 13.37 -7.83 9.72
CA VAL A 65 14.36 -7.49 10.76
C VAL A 65 14.69 -8.72 11.60
N ILE A 66 13.71 -9.50 12.05
CA ILE A 66 13.95 -10.71 12.84
C ILE A 66 14.79 -11.71 12.04
N VAL A 67 14.43 -11.99 10.78
CA VAL A 67 15.19 -12.90 9.90
C VAL A 67 16.61 -12.37 9.67
N TRP A 68 16.76 -11.05 9.48
CA TRP A 68 18.06 -10.43 9.28
C TRP A 68 18.94 -10.54 10.53
N VAL A 69 18.39 -10.30 11.73
CA VAL A 69 19.11 -10.42 13.01
C VAL A 69 19.48 -11.87 13.32
N VAL A 70 18.56 -12.82 13.15
CA VAL A 70 18.81 -14.25 13.39
C VAL A 70 19.89 -14.81 12.46
N THR A 71 20.03 -14.24 11.26
CA THR A 71 21.07 -14.63 10.30
C THR A 71 22.36 -13.83 10.42
N LEU A 72 22.55 -13.05 11.50
CA LEU A 72 23.68 -12.14 11.73
C LEU A 72 23.95 -11.22 10.51
N GLY A 73 22.88 -10.76 9.86
CA GLY A 73 22.95 -9.86 8.72
C GLY A 73 23.30 -10.51 7.39
N ARG A 74 23.42 -11.84 7.32
CA ARG A 74 23.81 -12.56 6.10
C ARG A 74 22.65 -12.79 5.11
N SER A 75 21.40 -12.70 5.57
CA SER A 75 20.21 -12.90 4.74
C SER A 75 19.83 -11.64 3.96
N THR A 76 20.09 -11.65 2.66
CA THR A 76 19.62 -10.62 1.71
C THR A 76 18.09 -10.64 1.57
N SER A 77 17.46 -11.80 1.75
CA SER A 77 15.99 -11.93 1.76
C SER A 77 15.36 -11.25 2.98
N GLY A 78 15.97 -11.33 4.17
CA GLY A 78 15.49 -10.63 5.36
C GLY A 78 15.60 -9.10 5.22
N LEU A 79 16.71 -8.63 4.66
CA LEU A 79 16.94 -7.22 4.37
C LEU A 79 15.95 -6.70 3.30
N GLY A 80 15.68 -7.49 2.26
CA GLY A 80 14.68 -7.18 1.23
C GLY A 80 13.25 -7.11 1.77
N LEU A 81 12.88 -8.02 2.69
CA LEU A 81 11.58 -7.96 3.40
C LEU A 81 11.48 -6.73 4.31
N ALA A 82 12.56 -6.39 5.01
CA ALA A 82 12.62 -5.24 5.90
C ALA A 82 12.39 -3.93 5.12
N LEU A 83 13.16 -3.74 4.04
CA LEU A 83 13.06 -2.58 3.16
C LEU A 83 11.74 -2.56 2.39
N GLY A 84 11.29 -3.71 1.89
CA GLY A 84 10.01 -3.85 1.19
C GLY A 84 8.82 -3.44 2.05
N GLY A 85 8.79 -3.86 3.32
CA GLY A 85 7.75 -3.45 4.28
C GLY A 85 7.76 -1.95 4.58
N VAL A 86 8.95 -1.34 4.71
CA VAL A 86 9.08 0.11 4.92
C VAL A 86 8.58 0.88 3.71
N LEU A 87 8.91 0.40 2.50
CA LEU A 87 8.47 1.02 1.26
C LEU A 87 6.94 0.92 1.09
N LEU A 88 6.37 -0.23 1.43
CA LEU A 88 4.92 -0.48 1.42
C LEU A 88 4.16 0.44 2.38
N PHE A 89 4.78 0.78 3.52
CA PHE A 89 4.25 1.74 4.47
C PHE A 89 4.39 3.20 3.96
N ALA A 90 5.54 3.56 3.41
CA ALA A 90 5.81 4.93 2.97
C ALA A 90 4.97 5.34 1.74
N LEU A 91 4.75 4.42 0.81
CA LEU A 91 4.06 4.70 -0.46
C LEU A 91 2.66 5.33 -0.28
N PRO A 92 1.72 4.76 0.50
CA PRO A 92 0.38 5.33 0.69
C PRO A 92 0.37 6.63 1.52
N LEU A 93 1.43 6.96 2.27
CA LEU A 93 1.57 8.27 2.94
C LEU A 93 1.97 9.37 1.97
N VAL A 94 2.80 9.04 0.99
CA VAL A 94 3.39 10.00 0.06
C VAL A 94 2.50 10.22 -1.17
N LEU A 95 1.81 9.17 -1.63
CA LEU A 95 0.90 9.20 -2.78
C LEU A 95 -0.15 10.33 -2.76
N PRO A 96 -0.91 10.57 -1.68
CA PRO A 96 -1.92 11.65 -1.67
C PRO A 96 -1.30 13.04 -1.85
N ARG A 97 -0.08 13.27 -1.35
CA ARG A 97 0.66 14.53 -1.55
C ARG A 97 1.01 14.78 -3.01
N TYR A 98 1.42 13.75 -3.75
CA TYR A 98 1.78 13.87 -5.16
C TYR A 98 0.56 13.97 -6.09
N LEU A 99 -0.58 13.42 -5.68
CA LEU A 99 -1.83 13.48 -6.44
C LEU A 99 -2.59 14.80 -6.25
N GLY A 100 -2.07 15.74 -5.46
CA GLY A 100 -2.71 17.05 -5.23
C GLY A 100 -4.02 16.99 -4.43
N VAL A 101 -4.36 15.83 -3.87
CA VAL A 101 -5.55 15.59 -3.05
C VAL A 101 -5.17 15.72 -1.57
N ALA A 102 -5.59 16.82 -0.96
CA ALA A 102 -5.39 17.07 0.46
C ALA A 102 -6.40 16.28 1.29
N CYS A 103 -6.18 14.96 1.42
CA CYS A 103 -6.99 14.09 2.27
C CYS A 103 -6.61 14.16 3.76
N LEU A 104 -5.48 14.80 4.06
CA LEU A 104 -4.98 15.04 5.40
C LEU A 104 -4.95 16.56 5.61
N SER A 105 -6.00 17.09 6.24
CA SER A 105 -6.02 18.40 6.87
C SER A 105 -5.83 18.24 8.37
#